data_AF-A0A3R7GLA6-F1
#
_entry.id   AF-A0A3R7GLA6-F1
#
_cell.length_a   1.000
_cell.length_b   1.000
_cell.length_c   1.000
_cell.angle_alpha   90.00
_cell.angle_beta   90.00
_cell.angle_gamma   90.00
#
_symmetry.space_group_name_H-M   'P 1'
#
loop_
_entity.id
_entity.type
_entity.pdbx_description
1 polymer ?
#
loop_
_entity_poly.entity_id
_entity_poly.type
_entity_poly.pdbx_seq_one_letter_code
_entity_poly.pdbx_strand_id
1 'polypeptide(L)'
;MADVDPTGMTAFARWRASARLEWRIYFAHVVALVSPGHVVPSFPVHQIEVGKQSGWNDGDHDLLIEQGRAQLARQRQELENVRARAQFLFTTTLGVFTLALAALPHIIPNLVAFLIWALSLGLALLCLLGAAGIVVARKDLTDVDAALVSQQDSPVRWAVSKAYAMSVGTGEETVATQITILRNAVAVLIVACLLLGVGWLVAIG
;
A
#
# COMPACT_ATOMS: atom_id res chain seq x y z
N MET A 1 -18.94 29.35 -4.43
CA MET A 1 -17.81 29.65 -3.54
C MET A 1 -16.61 28.88 -4.09
N ALA A 2 -15.66 29.58 -4.70
CA ALA A 2 -14.44 28.96 -5.20
C ALA A 2 -13.57 28.58 -3.99
N ASP A 3 -13.16 27.32 -3.96
CA ASP A 3 -12.26 26.74 -2.97
C ASP A 3 -10.89 27.43 -3.09
N VAL A 4 -10.64 28.42 -2.25
CA VAL A 4 -9.37 29.16 -2.21
C VAL A 4 -8.35 28.25 -1.53
N ASP A 5 -7.43 27.71 -2.33
CA ASP A 5 -6.33 26.87 -1.85
C ASP A 5 -5.46 27.64 -0.83
N PRO A 6 -5.43 27.22 0.44
CA PRO A 6 -4.65 27.90 1.48
C PRO A 6 -3.13 27.82 1.26
N THR A 7 -2.66 26.99 0.32
CA THR A 7 -1.24 26.77 0.06
C THR A 7 -0.68 27.58 -1.11
N GLY A 8 -1.52 28.22 -1.93
CA GLY A 8 -1.11 28.96 -3.12
C GLY A 8 -0.40 28.11 -4.20
N MET A 9 -0.43 26.78 -4.08
CA MET A 9 0.23 25.87 -5.02
C MET A 9 -0.66 25.60 -6.23
N THR A 10 -0.06 25.60 -7.43
CA THR A 10 -0.78 25.16 -8.64
C THR A 10 -1.16 23.68 -8.52
N ALA A 11 -2.27 23.28 -9.15
CA ALA A 11 -2.73 21.88 -9.17
C ALA A 11 -1.62 20.90 -9.60
N PHE A 12 -0.78 21.32 -10.54
CA PHE A 12 0.39 20.55 -11.00
C PHE A 12 1.48 20.40 -9.93
N ALA A 13 1.77 21.45 -9.15
CA ALA A 13 2.75 21.39 -8.08
C ALA A 13 2.28 20.47 -6.93
N ARG A 14 0.98 20.49 -6.59
CA ARG A 14 0.39 19.58 -5.61
C ARG A 14 0.47 18.13 -6.08
N TRP A 15 0.13 17.86 -7.35
CA TRP A 15 0.27 16.53 -7.95
C TRP A 15 1.71 16.02 -7.94
N ARG A 16 2.69 16.88 -8.23
CA ARG A 16 4.12 16.49 -8.16
C ARG A 16 4.58 16.17 -6.74
N ALA A 17 4.14 16.96 -5.76
CA ALA A 17 4.50 16.74 -4.36
C ALA A 17 3.90 15.43 -3.83
N SER A 18 2.62 15.16 -4.13
CA SER A 18 1.97 13.89 -3.76
C SER A 18 2.62 12.71 -4.46
N ALA A 19 2.89 12.80 -5.77
CA ALA A 19 3.56 11.74 -6.52
C ALA A 19 4.94 11.39 -5.94
N ARG A 20 5.75 12.41 -5.57
CA ARG A 20 7.06 12.16 -4.94
C ARG A 20 6.93 11.43 -3.60
N LEU A 21 5.96 11.81 -2.77
CA LEU A 21 5.71 11.12 -1.51
C LEU A 21 5.28 9.68 -1.75
N GLU A 22 4.37 9.47 -2.72
CA GLU A 22 3.88 8.13 -3.07
C GLU A 22 5.00 7.20 -3.52
N TRP A 23 5.87 7.67 -4.42
CA TRP A 23 7.02 6.89 -4.87
C TRP A 23 8.01 6.62 -3.75
N ARG A 24 8.26 7.58 -2.86
CA ARG A 24 9.16 7.38 -1.72
C ARG A 24 8.63 6.28 -0.80
N ILE A 25 7.33 6.27 -0.52
CA ILE A 25 6.69 5.23 0.30
C ILE A 25 6.73 3.89 -0.42
N TYR A 26 6.49 3.86 -1.75
CA TYR A 26 6.60 2.65 -2.56
C TYR A 26 8.00 2.04 -2.48
N PHE A 27 9.05 2.83 -2.74
CA PHE A 27 10.43 2.34 -2.67
C PHE A 27 10.82 1.92 -1.24
N ALA A 28 10.35 2.63 -0.21
CA ALA A 28 10.58 2.21 1.18
C ALA A 28 9.99 0.80 1.45
N HIS A 29 8.80 0.51 0.91
CA HIS A 29 8.20 -0.83 1.01
C HIS A 29 8.96 -1.88 0.21
N VAL A 30 9.50 -1.54 -0.96
CA VAL A 30 10.36 -2.44 -1.74
C VAL A 30 11.68 -2.73 -1.00
N VAL A 31 12.31 -1.73 -0.41
CA VAL A 31 13.55 -1.89 0.37
C VAL A 31 13.31 -2.69 1.65
N ALA A 32 12.15 -2.51 2.30
CA ALA A 32 11.75 -3.28 3.49
C ALA A 32 11.64 -4.79 3.21
N LEU A 33 11.45 -5.21 1.95
CA LEU A 33 11.50 -6.63 1.57
C LEU A 33 12.87 -7.25 1.84
N VAL A 34 13.95 -6.47 1.70
CA VAL A 34 15.34 -6.91 1.90
C VAL A 34 15.78 -6.72 3.36
N SER A 35 15.07 -5.88 4.13
CA SER A 35 15.36 -5.57 5.53
C SER A 35 14.13 -5.83 6.42
N PRO A 36 13.80 -7.10 6.70
CA PRO A 36 12.66 -7.45 7.53
C PRO A 36 12.78 -6.84 8.93
N GLY A 37 11.68 -6.31 9.48
CA GLY A 37 11.61 -5.73 10.83
C GLY A 37 11.70 -4.20 10.94
N HIS A 38 11.83 -3.48 9.83
CA HIS A 38 11.76 -2.01 9.84
C HIS A 38 10.32 -1.51 9.71
N VAL A 39 9.95 -0.52 10.53
CA VAL A 39 8.66 0.18 10.42
C VAL A 39 8.69 1.02 9.14
N VAL A 40 7.82 0.69 8.19
CA VAL A 40 7.75 1.40 6.91
C VAL A 40 6.77 2.57 7.03
N PRO A 41 7.08 3.76 6.49
CA PRO A 41 6.17 4.90 6.54
C PRO A 41 4.79 4.58 5.95
N SER A 42 3.72 4.92 6.67
CA SER A 42 2.33 4.88 6.19
C SER A 42 1.92 6.24 5.60
N PHE A 43 0.86 6.24 4.79
CA PHE A 43 0.18 7.49 4.44
C PHE A 43 -0.72 7.91 5.60
N PRO A 44 -0.56 9.13 6.14
CA PRO A 44 -1.49 9.66 7.13
C PRO A 44 -2.78 10.06 6.43
N VAL A 45 -3.75 9.13 6.37
CA VAL A 45 -5.07 9.38 5.77
C VAL A 45 -6.07 9.84 6.83
N HIS A 46 -5.88 9.45 8.09
CA HIS A 46 -6.68 9.92 9.21
C HIS A 46 -5.96 11.06 9.94
N GLN A 47 -6.44 12.30 9.73
CA GLN A 47 -6.01 13.47 10.51
C GLN A 47 -6.95 13.76 11.69
N ILE A 48 -7.86 12.85 12.00
CA ILE A 48 -8.84 13.01 13.07
C ILE A 48 -8.25 12.38 14.33
N GLU A 49 -7.86 13.22 15.29
CA GLU A 49 -7.48 12.76 16.61
C GLU A 49 -8.67 12.14 17.33
N VAL A 50 -8.41 11.08 18.10
CA VAL A 50 -9.44 10.45 18.94
C VAL A 50 -10.03 11.52 19.86
N GLY A 51 -11.33 11.77 19.72
CA GLY A 51 -12.04 12.77 20.53
C GLY A 51 -11.93 12.50 22.03
N LYS A 52 -12.06 13.55 22.85
CA LYS A 52 -12.06 13.40 24.32
C LYS A 52 -13.27 12.55 24.74
N GLN A 53 -12.99 11.38 25.31
CA GLN A 53 -14.00 10.47 25.87
C GLN A 53 -14.38 10.83 27.32
N SER A 54 -13.94 11.97 27.83
CA SER A 54 -14.22 12.40 29.20
C SER A 54 -15.72 12.71 29.37
N GLY A 55 -16.41 11.97 30.24
CA GLY A 55 -17.83 12.15 30.51
C GLY A 55 -18.76 11.23 29.73
N TRP A 56 -18.22 10.28 28.96
CA TRP A 56 -19.00 9.24 28.30
C TRP A 56 -19.55 8.25 29.31
N ASN A 57 -20.77 7.78 29.06
CA ASN A 57 -21.36 6.72 29.87
C ASN A 57 -20.88 5.34 29.37
N ASP A 58 -21.15 4.30 30.14
CA ASP A 58 -20.80 2.93 29.79
C ASP A 58 -21.40 2.46 28.46
N GLY A 59 -22.62 2.88 28.12
CA GLY A 59 -23.27 2.57 26.85
C GLY A 59 -22.60 3.24 25.65
N ASP A 60 -22.08 4.45 25.81
CA ASP A 60 -21.31 5.14 24.77
C ASP A 60 -19.98 4.40 24.48
N HIS A 61 -19.34 3.88 25.53
CA HIS A 61 -18.15 3.04 25.40
C HIS A 61 -18.46 1.70 24.72
N ASP A 62 -19.57 1.06 25.08
CA ASP A 62 -20.01 -0.19 24.46
C ASP A 62 -20.30 0.01 22.96
N LEU A 63 -20.96 1.11 22.58
CA LEU A 63 -21.20 1.49 21.19
C LEU A 63 -19.87 1.68 20.42
N LEU A 64 -18.90 2.39 21.01
CA LEU A 64 -17.60 2.61 20.36
C LEU A 64 -16.85 1.30 20.14
N ILE A 65 -16.89 0.39 21.11
CA ILE A 65 -16.26 -0.93 21.02
C ILE A 65 -16.92 -1.75 19.91
N GLU A 66 -18.25 -1.73 19.80
CA GLU A 66 -18.99 -2.44 18.75
C GLU A 66 -18.65 -1.90 17.36
N GLN A 67 -18.68 -0.58 17.18
CA GLN A 67 -18.33 0.05 15.91
C GLN A 67 -16.86 -0.17 15.54
N GLY A 68 -15.96 -0.07 16.51
CA GLY A 68 -14.53 -0.34 16.33
C GLY A 68 -14.25 -1.78 15.90
N ARG A 69 -14.92 -2.76 16.52
CA ARG A 69 -14.84 -4.18 16.10
C ARG A 69 -15.34 -4.38 14.67
N ALA A 70 -16.49 -3.79 14.34
CA ALA A 70 -17.05 -3.89 13.00
C ALA A 70 -16.14 -3.25 11.94
N GLN A 71 -15.50 -2.13 12.25
CA GLN A 71 -14.53 -1.46 11.38
C GLN A 71 -13.26 -2.30 11.19
N LEU A 72 -12.65 -2.79 12.26
CA LEU A 72 -11.46 -3.66 12.17
C LEU A 72 -11.73 -4.93 11.36
N ALA A 73 -12.92 -5.52 11.49
CA ALA A 73 -13.33 -6.67 10.69
C ALA A 73 -13.39 -6.32 9.19
N ARG A 74 -13.95 -5.16 8.82
CA ARG A 74 -13.95 -4.68 7.42
C ARG A 74 -12.54 -4.44 6.90
N GLN A 75 -11.68 -3.79 7.69
CA GLN A 75 -10.28 -3.52 7.31
C GLN A 75 -9.48 -4.82 7.08
N ARG A 76 -9.72 -5.86 7.90
CA ARG A 76 -9.14 -7.20 7.66
C ARG A 76 -9.56 -7.77 6.32
N GLN A 77 -10.87 -7.76 6.04
CA GLN A 77 -11.39 -8.24 4.77
C GLN A 77 -10.80 -7.47 3.58
N GLU A 78 -10.65 -6.15 3.70
CA GLU A 78 -10.04 -5.32 2.67
C GLU A 78 -8.56 -5.65 2.45
N LEU A 79 -7.79 -5.87 3.52
CA LEU A 79 -6.39 -6.30 3.41
C LEU A 79 -6.24 -7.67 2.79
N GLU A 80 -7.12 -8.62 3.11
CA GLU A 80 -7.15 -9.93 2.46
C GLU A 80 -7.46 -9.81 0.97
N ASN A 81 -8.42 -8.96 0.59
CA ASN A 81 -8.73 -8.68 -0.81
C ASN A 81 -7.53 -8.04 -1.53
N VAL A 82 -6.83 -7.10 -0.90
CA VAL A 82 -5.62 -6.48 -1.45
C VAL A 82 -4.50 -7.51 -1.62
N ARG A 83 -4.29 -8.38 -0.62
CA ARG A 83 -3.31 -9.47 -0.69
C ARG A 83 -3.62 -10.44 -1.83
N ALA A 84 -4.87 -10.86 -1.98
CA ALA A 84 -5.29 -11.75 -3.06
C ALA A 84 -5.02 -11.12 -4.45
N ARG A 85 -5.36 -9.84 -4.62
CA ARG A 85 -5.07 -9.08 -5.84
C ARG A 85 -3.56 -8.93 -6.10
N ALA A 86 -2.77 -8.73 -5.04
CA ALA A 86 -1.32 -8.65 -5.15
C ALA A 86 -0.70 -10.01 -5.55
N GLN A 87 -1.20 -11.13 -5.03
CA GLN A 87 -0.77 -12.47 -5.46
C GLN A 87 -1.05 -12.70 -6.94
N PHE A 88 -2.25 -12.31 -7.41
CA PHE A 88 -2.59 -12.38 -8.83
C PHE A 88 -1.67 -11.48 -9.69
N LEU A 89 -1.40 -10.25 -9.24
CA LEU A 89 -0.48 -9.34 -9.92
C LEU A 89 0.95 -9.92 -9.97
N PHE A 90 1.40 -10.53 -8.88
CA PHE A 90 2.72 -11.16 -8.78
C PHE A 90 2.88 -12.29 -9.81
N THR A 91 1.94 -13.24 -9.85
CA THR A 91 2.01 -14.37 -10.79
C THR A 91 1.90 -13.92 -12.24
N THR A 92 1.04 -12.94 -12.52
CA THR A 92 0.89 -12.34 -13.86
C THR A 92 2.19 -11.66 -14.30
N THR A 93 2.78 -10.85 -13.42
CA THR A 93 4.04 -10.14 -13.70
C THR A 93 5.18 -11.14 -13.93
N LEU A 94 5.24 -12.22 -13.15
CA LEU A 94 6.24 -13.27 -13.33
C LEU A 94 6.11 -13.98 -14.69
N GLY A 95 4.88 -14.23 -15.14
CA GLY A 95 4.62 -14.78 -16.47
C GLY A 95 5.09 -13.85 -17.59
N VAL A 96 4.73 -12.58 -17.53
CA VAL A 96 5.19 -11.54 -18.49
C VAL A 96 6.71 -11.43 -18.49
N PHE A 97 7.33 -11.41 -17.31
CA PHE A 97 8.78 -11.33 -17.15
C PHE A 97 9.49 -12.53 -17.77
N THR A 98 8.98 -13.74 -17.55
CA THR A 98 9.53 -14.97 -18.12
C THR A 98 9.42 -14.98 -19.64
N LEU A 99 8.27 -14.57 -20.18
CA LEU A 99 8.07 -14.44 -21.63
C LEU A 99 9.04 -13.40 -22.24
N ALA A 100 9.21 -12.26 -21.57
CA ALA A 100 10.12 -11.22 -22.00
C ALA A 100 11.60 -11.66 -22.01
N LEU A 101 12.00 -12.52 -21.06
CA LEU A 101 13.34 -13.12 -21.07
C LEU A 101 13.52 -14.12 -22.22
N ALA A 102 12.50 -14.92 -22.54
CA ALA A 102 12.56 -15.85 -23.67
C ALA A 102 12.70 -15.12 -25.03
N ALA A 103 12.14 -13.93 -25.14
CA ALA A 103 12.22 -13.08 -26.32
C ALA A 103 13.58 -12.36 -26.50
N LEU A 104 14.44 -12.36 -25.47
CA LEU A 104 15.70 -11.59 -25.46
C LEU A 104 16.63 -11.83 -26.66
N PRO A 105 16.82 -13.06 -27.19
CA PRO A 105 17.71 -13.30 -28.33
C PRO A 105 17.33 -12.53 -29.60
N HIS A 106 16.04 -12.20 -29.77
CA HIS A 106 15.54 -11.45 -30.93
C HIS A 106 15.80 -9.94 -30.79
N ILE A 107 16.07 -9.47 -29.57
CA ILE A 107 16.20 -8.05 -29.24
C ILE A 107 17.67 -7.60 -29.20
N ILE A 108 18.57 -8.49 -28.76
CA ILE A 108 20.02 -8.22 -28.61
C ILE A 108 20.67 -7.56 -29.85
N PRO A 109 20.32 -7.92 -31.10
CA PRO A 109 20.96 -7.33 -32.28
C PRO A 109 20.76 -5.82 -32.44
N ASN A 110 19.69 -5.25 -31.88
CA ASN A 110 19.39 -3.82 -31.99
C ASN A 110 19.61 -3.13 -30.63
N LEU A 111 20.63 -2.28 -30.53
CA LEU A 111 21.00 -1.60 -29.28
C LEU A 111 19.86 -0.75 -28.71
N VAL A 112 19.11 -0.04 -29.55
CA VAL A 112 17.99 0.82 -29.10
C VAL A 112 16.87 -0.05 -28.56
N ALA A 113 16.52 -1.12 -29.27
CA ALA A 113 15.53 -2.09 -28.81
C ALA A 113 15.97 -2.73 -27.47
N PHE A 114 17.25 -3.09 -27.34
CA PHE A 114 17.82 -3.67 -26.13
C PHE A 114 17.73 -2.72 -24.94
N LEU A 115 18.04 -1.42 -25.10
CA LEU A 115 17.94 -0.45 -24.00
C LEU A 115 16.49 -0.27 -23.52
N ILE A 116 15.54 -0.18 -24.45
CA ILE A 116 14.10 -0.09 -24.13
C ILE A 116 13.65 -1.37 -23.41
N TRP A 117 14.10 -2.53 -23.90
CA TRP A 117 13.80 -3.83 -23.32
C TRP A 117 14.35 -3.98 -21.91
N ALA A 118 15.63 -3.63 -21.69
CA ALA A 118 16.27 -3.68 -20.39
C ALA A 118 15.55 -2.78 -19.37
N LEU A 119 15.16 -1.57 -19.77
CA LEU A 119 14.37 -0.67 -18.93
C LEU A 119 13.00 -1.29 -18.58
N SER A 120 12.32 -1.89 -19.55
CA SER A 120 11.02 -2.52 -19.31
C SER A 120 11.11 -3.72 -18.35
N LEU A 121 12.16 -4.54 -18.44
CA LEU A 121 12.45 -5.62 -17.51
C LEU A 121 12.72 -5.09 -16.09
N GLY A 122 13.46 -3.97 -15.98
CA GLY A 122 13.69 -3.31 -14.69
C GLY A 122 12.38 -2.84 -14.02
N LEU A 123 11.45 -2.28 -14.81
CA LEU A 123 10.13 -1.87 -14.32
C LEU A 123 9.26 -3.08 -13.94
N ALA A 124 9.27 -4.15 -14.76
CA ALA A 124 8.56 -5.38 -14.43
C ALA A 124 9.07 -6.02 -13.13
N LEU A 125 10.39 -6.04 -12.93
CA LEU A 125 11.01 -6.48 -11.67
C LEU A 125 10.58 -5.60 -10.49
N LEU A 126 10.54 -4.27 -10.67
CA LEU A 126 10.08 -3.35 -9.64
C LEU A 126 8.61 -3.58 -9.26
N CYS A 127 7.74 -3.90 -10.22
CA CYS A 127 6.35 -4.31 -9.95
C CYS A 127 6.30 -5.62 -9.16
N LEU A 128 7.10 -6.62 -9.56
CA LEU A 128 7.17 -7.92 -8.89
C LEU A 128 7.59 -7.79 -7.42
N LEU A 129 8.59 -6.95 -7.14
CA LEU A 129 9.01 -6.64 -5.77
C LEU A 129 7.93 -5.90 -4.98
N GLY A 130 7.21 -4.96 -5.60
CA GLY A 130 6.10 -4.25 -4.95
C GLY A 130 4.94 -5.19 -4.58
N ALA A 131 4.57 -6.09 -5.50
CA ALA A 131 3.55 -7.11 -5.25
C ALA A 131 4.00 -8.11 -4.16
N ALA A 132 5.26 -8.56 -4.20
CA ALA A 132 5.83 -9.41 -3.17
C ALA A 132 5.82 -8.74 -1.79
N GLY A 133 6.10 -7.44 -1.72
CA GLY A 133 6.05 -6.65 -0.49
C GLY A 133 4.67 -6.66 0.17
N ILE A 134 3.60 -6.54 -0.61
CA ILE A 134 2.22 -6.63 -0.11
C ILE A 134 1.91 -8.03 0.44
N VAL A 135 2.40 -9.08 -0.23
CA VAL A 135 2.12 -10.47 0.16
C VAL A 135 2.88 -10.88 1.42
N VAL A 136 4.17 -10.52 1.49
CA VAL A 136 5.10 -10.97 2.54
C VAL A 136 5.02 -10.11 3.80
N ALA A 137 4.69 -8.82 3.68
CA ALA A 137 4.60 -7.95 4.85
C ALA A 137 3.54 -8.48 5.83
N ARG A 138 4.00 -9.01 6.98
CA ARG A 138 3.16 -9.15 8.16
C ARG A 138 2.78 -7.74 8.58
N LYS A 139 1.50 -7.43 8.47
CA LYS A 139 0.94 -6.17 8.95
C LYS A 139 0.20 -6.47 10.22
N ASP A 140 0.76 -5.99 11.32
CA ASP A 140 0.12 -6.04 12.61
C ASP A 140 -1.02 -5.02 12.58
N LEU A 141 -2.21 -5.48 12.22
CA LEU A 141 -3.42 -4.81 12.68
C LEU A 141 -3.38 -4.99 14.19
N THR A 142 -3.17 -3.89 14.91
CA THR A 142 -3.13 -3.88 16.37
C THR A 142 -4.47 -4.40 16.90
N ASP A 143 -4.57 -5.71 17.09
CA ASP A 143 -5.77 -6.31 17.65
C ASP A 143 -5.78 -6.02 19.15
N VAL A 144 -6.96 -5.72 19.67
CA VAL A 144 -7.11 -5.52 21.11
C VAL A 144 -7.13 -6.90 21.75
N ASP A 145 -5.95 -7.38 22.15
CA ASP A 145 -5.79 -8.72 22.73
C ASP A 145 -6.51 -8.81 24.07
N ALA A 146 -7.48 -9.73 24.16
CA ALA A 146 -8.24 -9.99 25.37
C ALA A 146 -7.34 -10.38 26.56
N ALA A 147 -6.17 -10.98 26.28
CA ALA A 147 -5.18 -11.34 27.30
C ALA A 147 -4.42 -10.12 27.86
N LEU A 148 -4.30 -9.02 27.11
CA LEU A 148 -3.75 -7.76 27.59
C LEU A 148 -4.82 -6.93 28.30
N VAL A 149 -6.07 -6.99 27.83
CA VAL A 149 -7.21 -6.34 28.47
C VAL A 149 -7.50 -6.92 29.85
N SER A 150 -7.34 -8.24 30.04
CA SER A 150 -7.55 -8.90 31.33
C SER A 150 -6.52 -8.52 32.40
N GLN A 151 -5.39 -7.91 32.01
CA GLN A 151 -4.34 -7.44 32.92
C GLN A 151 -4.53 -5.98 33.35
N GLN A 152 -5.55 -5.28 32.85
CA GLN A 152 -5.76 -3.88 33.17
C GLN A 152 -6.63 -3.67 34.42
N ASP A 153 -6.26 -2.69 35.23
CA ASP A 153 -7.03 -2.25 36.38
C ASP A 153 -8.31 -1.52 35.95
N SER A 154 -9.37 -1.66 36.74
CA SER A 154 -10.67 -1.01 36.50
C SER A 154 -10.53 0.53 36.48
N PRO A 155 -11.21 1.25 35.55
CA PRO A 155 -12.27 0.82 34.64
C PRO A 155 -11.78 0.36 33.26
N VAL A 156 -11.96 -0.93 32.99
CA VAL A 156 -11.48 -1.62 31.77
C VAL A 156 -12.17 -1.08 30.50
N ARG A 157 -13.44 -0.68 30.59
CA ARG A 157 -14.25 -0.24 29.42
C ARG A 157 -13.67 0.98 28.72
N TRP A 158 -13.26 1.99 29.49
CA TRP A 158 -12.65 3.20 28.95
C TRP A 158 -11.37 2.84 28.17
N ALA A 159 -10.49 2.06 28.78
CA ALA A 159 -9.21 1.71 28.19
C ALA A 159 -9.36 0.84 26.93
N VAL A 160 -10.30 -0.12 26.92
CA VAL A 160 -10.64 -0.92 25.75
C VAL A 160 -11.20 -0.06 24.63
N SER A 161 -12.13 0.84 24.93
CA SER A 161 -12.74 1.72 23.93
C SER A 161 -11.71 2.66 23.28
N LYS A 162 -10.75 3.17 24.07
CA LYS A 162 -9.61 3.96 23.58
C LYS A 162 -8.68 3.12 22.70
N ALA A 163 -8.38 1.87 23.09
CA ALA A 163 -7.55 0.97 22.31
C ALA A 163 -8.18 0.68 20.93
N TYR A 164 -9.47 0.38 20.88
CA TYR A 164 -10.18 0.20 19.60
C TYR A 164 -10.13 1.45 18.72
N ALA A 165 -10.34 2.65 19.29
CA ALA A 165 -10.27 3.90 18.52
C ALA A 165 -8.88 4.13 17.91
N MET A 166 -7.80 3.85 18.66
CA MET A 166 -6.43 3.97 18.15
C MET A 166 -6.10 2.91 17.08
N SER A 167 -6.55 1.67 17.29
CA SER A 167 -6.32 0.56 16.35
C SER A 167 -7.00 0.80 14.99
N VAL A 168 -8.22 1.34 14.99
CA VAL A 168 -8.94 1.66 13.75
C VAL A 168 -8.16 2.67 12.91
N GLY A 169 -7.64 3.75 13.51
CA GLY A 169 -6.87 4.76 12.79
C GLY A 169 -5.61 4.18 12.14
N THR A 170 -4.86 3.36 12.88
CA THR A 170 -3.68 2.66 12.37
C THR A 170 -4.02 1.68 11.23
N GLY A 171 -5.17 1.01 11.34
CA GLY A 171 -5.68 0.10 10.34
C GLY A 171 -6.06 0.79 9.03
N GLU A 172 -6.75 1.95 9.09
CA GLU A 172 -7.09 2.76 7.91
C GLU A 172 -5.85 3.22 7.14
N GLU A 173 -4.86 3.77 7.84
CA GLU A 173 -3.60 4.19 7.21
C GLU A 173 -2.89 3.02 6.54
N THR A 174 -2.93 1.86 7.18
CA THR A 174 -2.33 0.63 6.66
C THR A 174 -3.01 0.15 5.39
N VAL A 175 -4.35 0.08 5.39
CA VAL A 175 -5.16 -0.31 4.22
C VAL A 175 -4.92 0.65 3.06
N ALA A 176 -5.04 1.96 3.31
CA ALA A 176 -4.87 2.98 2.27
C ALA A 176 -3.46 2.94 1.66
N THR A 177 -2.43 2.71 2.49
CA THR A 177 -1.06 2.54 2.02
C THR A 177 -0.94 1.32 1.10
N GLN A 178 -1.53 0.19 1.46
CA GLN A 178 -1.46 -1.03 0.65
C GLN A 178 -2.21 -0.91 -0.67
N ILE A 179 -3.38 -0.28 -0.67
CA ILE A 179 -4.13 0.02 -1.89
C ILE A 179 -3.29 0.92 -2.81
N THR A 180 -2.63 1.94 -2.26
CA THR A 180 -1.80 2.87 -3.03
C THR A 180 -0.59 2.17 -3.65
N ILE A 181 0.09 1.31 -2.88
CA ILE A 181 1.22 0.51 -3.39
C ILE A 181 0.76 -0.42 -4.51
N LEU A 182 -0.38 -1.11 -4.33
CA LEU A 182 -0.95 -1.99 -5.35
C LEU A 182 -1.26 -1.21 -6.62
N ARG A 183 -1.92 -0.04 -6.51
CA ARG A 183 -2.22 0.84 -7.63
C ARG A 183 -0.96 1.24 -8.38
N ASN A 184 0.09 1.62 -7.66
CA ASN A 184 1.36 2.04 -8.26
C ASN A 184 2.08 0.87 -8.94
N ALA A 185 2.07 -0.33 -8.33
CA ALA A 185 2.61 -1.53 -8.95
C ALA A 185 1.90 -1.87 -10.28
N VAL A 186 0.56 -1.80 -10.31
CA VAL A 186 -0.22 -1.99 -11.55
C VAL A 186 0.15 -0.96 -12.62
N ALA A 187 0.28 0.32 -12.25
CA ALA A 187 0.70 1.36 -13.19
C ALA A 187 2.10 1.10 -13.77
N VAL A 188 3.06 0.69 -12.92
CA VAL A 188 4.40 0.29 -13.37
C VAL A 188 4.34 -0.89 -14.34
N LEU A 189 3.53 -1.90 -14.05
CA LEU A 189 3.38 -3.05 -14.94
C LEU A 189 2.84 -2.64 -16.31
N ILE A 190 1.83 -1.78 -16.36
CA ILE A 190 1.26 -1.29 -17.62
C ILE A 190 2.35 -0.59 -18.45
N VAL A 191 3.13 0.30 -17.82
CA VAL A 191 4.23 0.99 -18.50
C VAL A 191 5.30 0.00 -18.97
N ALA A 192 5.64 -1.01 -18.16
CA ALA A 192 6.58 -2.06 -18.53
C ALA A 192 6.10 -2.84 -19.76
N CYS A 193 4.84 -3.26 -19.78
CA CYS A 193 4.24 -3.97 -20.92
C CYS A 193 4.22 -3.13 -22.20
N LEU A 194 3.92 -1.83 -22.10
CA LEU A 194 3.98 -0.92 -23.25
C LEU A 194 5.39 -0.79 -23.80
N LEU A 195 6.39 -0.63 -22.93
CA LEU A 195 7.79 -0.56 -23.35
C LEU A 195 8.30 -1.87 -23.94
N LEU A 196 7.87 -3.03 -23.43
CA LEU A 196 8.16 -4.33 -24.05
C LEU A 196 7.63 -4.37 -25.49
N GLY A 197 6.39 -3.94 -25.71
CA GLY A 197 5.81 -3.86 -27.06
C GLY A 197 6.58 -2.93 -27.99
N VAL A 198 6.97 -1.75 -27.51
CA VAL A 198 7.78 -0.79 -28.28
C VAL A 198 9.15 -1.37 -28.61
N GLY A 199 9.83 -1.98 -27.63
CA GLY A 199 11.12 -2.63 -27.84
C GLY A 199 11.05 -3.75 -28.89
N TRP A 200 9.95 -4.52 -28.89
CA TRP A 200 9.70 -5.55 -29.90
C TRP A 200 9.53 -4.95 -31.30
N LEU A 201 8.72 -3.90 -31.45
CA LEU A 201 8.50 -3.24 -32.73
C LEU A 201 9.79 -2.63 -33.30
N VAL A 202 10.61 -2.01 -32.45
CA VAL A 202 11.91 -1.45 -32.85
C VAL A 202 12.91 -2.53 -33.23
N ALA A 203 12.82 -3.74 -32.67
CA ALA A 203 13.69 -4.85 -33.05
C ALA A 203 13.34 -5.43 -34.43
N ILE A 204 12.07 -5.35 -34.85
CA ILE A 204 11.59 -5.90 -36.13
C ILE A 204 11.69 -4.89 -37.28
N GLY A 205 11.50 -3.59 -36.99
CA GLY A 205 11.59 -2.50 -37.98
C GLY A 205 13.02 -2.10 -38.28
#